data_AF-A0A940Q7G9-F1
#
_entry.id   AF-A0A940Q7G9-F1
#
_cell.length_a   1.000
_cell.length_b   1.000
_cell.length_c   1.000
_cell.angle_alpha   90.00
_cell.angle_beta   90.00
_cell.angle_gamma   90.00
#
_symmetry.space_group_name_H-M   'P 1'
#
loop_
_entity.id
_entity.type
_entity.pdbx_description
1 polymer ?
#
loop_
_entity_poly.entity_id
_entity_poly.type
_entity_poly.pdbx_seq_one_letter_code
_entity_poly.pdbx_strand_id
1 'polypeptide(L)'
;NIFAIVMVFSGRKLFRLKDTLGKSKLPISGTVLAALGIIGVQGASIFIQSLVMSITGFAGMNEEVMSSLSFTDDLVTNIILFLYMVVLGPVLEELMFRSGVLNFLSPVSRAFGLFASSLLFGLMHMNFNQIFNGFLLGLILGYIALKSGSVRPAIICHMAANLNAFIASFVFEYKLIDVLGQEKAVMGEMIMFGVEMVIGIAALVILLRKYGKVNDNDAITGFIYNAEPSERKELTVNTLIKTPTFWVSAVLSIYVAFSLVTQL
;
A
#
# COMPACT_ATOMS: atom_id res chain seq x y z
N ASN A 1 -8.46 -4.51 9.80
CA ASN A 1 -8.09 -3.12 10.20
C ASN A 1 -8.35 -2.70 11.65
N ILE A 2 -8.98 -3.47 12.55
CA ILE A 2 -9.08 -3.09 13.99
C ILE A 2 -7.70 -2.82 14.60
N PHE A 3 -6.68 -3.57 14.21
CA PHE A 3 -5.30 -3.38 14.66
C PHE A 3 -4.66 -2.06 14.22
N ALA A 4 -4.90 -1.60 12.98
CA ALA A 4 -4.42 -0.30 12.52
C ALA A 4 -5.09 0.83 13.32
N ILE A 5 -6.39 0.68 13.63
CA ILE A 5 -7.13 1.62 14.50
C ILE A 5 -6.51 1.65 15.90
N VAL A 6 -6.28 0.49 16.54
CA VAL A 6 -5.64 0.42 17.86
C VAL A 6 -4.23 1.03 17.83
N MET A 7 -3.40 0.72 16.84
CA MET A 7 -2.05 1.28 16.76
C MET A 7 -2.04 2.81 16.54
N VAL A 8 -2.89 3.33 15.66
CA VAL A 8 -3.01 4.78 15.45
C VAL A 8 -3.50 5.48 16.73
N PHE A 9 -4.48 4.90 17.43
CA PHE A 9 -4.99 5.46 18.68
C PHE A 9 -4.01 5.35 19.85
N SER A 10 -3.33 4.21 20.02
CA SER A 10 -2.35 3.98 21.10
C SER A 10 -1.04 4.73 20.88
N GLY A 11 -0.62 4.92 19.61
CA GLY A 11 0.60 5.64 19.24
C GLY A 11 0.41 7.14 18.98
N ARG A 12 -0.78 7.71 19.21
CA ARG A 12 -1.13 9.11 18.90
C ARG A 12 -0.20 10.19 19.47
N LYS A 13 0.56 9.88 20.53
CA LYS A 13 1.59 10.79 21.07
C LYS A 13 2.93 10.71 20.32
N LEU A 14 3.25 9.54 19.72
CA LEU A 14 4.40 9.37 18.81
C LEU A 14 4.09 9.90 17.40
N PHE A 15 2.87 9.70 16.91
CA PHE A 15 2.43 10.22 15.63
C PHE A 15 1.93 11.65 15.81
N ARG A 16 2.79 12.67 15.66
CA ARG A 16 2.32 14.07 15.52
C ARG A 16 1.54 14.20 14.20
N LEU A 17 0.32 13.66 14.15
CA LEU A 17 -0.52 13.49 12.95
C LEU A 17 -0.72 14.81 12.18
N LYS A 18 -0.73 15.94 12.90
CA LYS A 18 -0.81 17.27 12.29
C LYS A 18 0.39 17.58 11.39
N ASP A 19 1.58 17.13 11.79
CA ASP A 19 2.82 17.35 11.05
C ASP A 19 2.93 16.39 9.86
N THR A 20 2.31 15.21 9.96
CA THR A 20 2.32 14.21 8.88
C THR A 20 1.28 14.49 7.80
N LEU A 21 0.18 15.11 8.20
CA LEU A 21 -0.87 15.61 7.30
C LEU A 21 -0.58 17.06 6.87
N GLY A 22 0.68 17.49 6.79
CA GLY A 22 1.05 18.82 6.29
C GLY A 22 0.75 19.02 4.79
N LYS A 23 0.99 20.23 4.28
CA LYS A 23 0.92 20.49 2.83
C LYS A 23 2.01 19.72 2.09
N SER A 24 1.66 19.14 0.95
CA SER A 24 2.60 18.42 0.08
C SER A 24 3.58 19.40 -0.58
N LYS A 25 4.88 19.09 -0.52
CA LYS A 25 5.92 19.73 -1.36
C LYS A 25 5.92 19.22 -2.80
N LEU A 26 5.39 18.01 -3.01
CA LEU A 26 5.24 17.43 -4.34
C LEU A 26 4.04 18.09 -5.03
N PRO A 27 4.19 18.62 -6.26
CA PRO A 27 3.09 19.21 -7.00
C PRO A 27 2.07 18.14 -7.39
N ILE A 28 0.83 18.57 -7.69
CA ILE A 28 -0.28 17.67 -8.07
C ILE A 28 0.11 16.75 -9.22
N SER A 29 0.87 17.23 -10.21
CA SER A 29 1.33 16.38 -11.32
C SER A 29 2.18 15.20 -10.86
N GLY A 30 2.97 15.32 -9.78
CA GLY A 30 3.69 14.19 -9.18
C GLY A 30 2.73 13.19 -8.54
N THR A 31 1.71 13.65 -7.83
CA THR A 31 0.66 12.80 -7.26
C THR A 31 -0.12 12.05 -8.35
N VAL A 32 -0.49 12.72 -9.44
CA VAL A 32 -1.20 12.11 -10.57
C VAL A 32 -0.34 11.04 -11.25
N LEU A 33 0.94 11.34 -11.51
CA LEU A 33 1.86 10.34 -12.09
C LEU A 33 2.07 9.14 -11.17
N ALA A 34 2.09 9.34 -9.85
CA ALA A 34 2.16 8.25 -8.89
C ALA A 34 0.88 7.40 -8.88
N ALA A 35 -0.31 8.02 -8.92
CA ALA A 35 -1.58 7.30 -9.02
C ALA A 35 -1.66 6.44 -10.30
N LEU A 36 -1.26 6.99 -11.45
CA LEU A 36 -1.17 6.24 -12.71
C LEU A 36 -0.12 5.12 -12.63
N GLY A 37 1.02 5.39 -12.00
CA GLY A 37 2.05 4.40 -11.76
C GLY A 37 1.57 3.22 -10.90
N ILE A 38 0.76 3.51 -9.89
CA ILE A 38 0.13 2.52 -9.02
C ILE A 38 -0.85 1.66 -9.81
N ILE A 39 -1.71 2.27 -10.63
CA ILE A 39 -2.65 1.52 -11.49
C ILE A 39 -1.88 0.55 -12.39
N GLY A 40 -0.78 0.98 -13.02
CA GLY A 40 0.01 0.03 -13.82
C GLY A 40 0.80 -1.01 -13.03
N VAL A 41 1.17 -0.72 -11.78
CA VAL A 41 1.73 -1.75 -10.88
C VAL A 41 0.70 -2.82 -10.55
N GLN A 42 -0.57 -2.45 -10.37
CA GLN A 42 -1.65 -3.42 -10.17
C GLN A 42 -1.78 -4.33 -11.39
N GLY A 43 -1.85 -3.76 -12.60
CA GLY A 43 -1.85 -4.53 -13.84
C GLY A 43 -0.63 -5.46 -13.97
N ALA A 44 0.59 -4.94 -13.73
CA ALA A 44 1.82 -5.74 -13.76
C ALA A 44 1.80 -6.89 -12.73
N SER A 45 1.24 -6.65 -11.55
CA SER A 45 1.14 -7.64 -10.48
C SER A 45 0.27 -8.83 -10.90
N ILE A 46 -0.81 -8.59 -11.66
CA ILE A 46 -1.65 -9.68 -12.19
C ILE A 46 -0.84 -10.59 -13.12
N PHE A 47 -0.08 -10.03 -14.06
CA PHE A 47 0.76 -10.83 -14.96
C PHE A 47 1.85 -11.59 -14.22
N ILE A 48 2.49 -10.98 -13.22
CA ILE A 48 3.50 -11.66 -12.39
C ILE A 48 2.85 -12.84 -11.66
N GLN A 49 1.65 -12.66 -11.10
CA GLN A 49 0.94 -13.73 -10.42
C GLN A 49 0.60 -14.87 -11.37
N SER A 50 0.06 -14.57 -12.56
CA SER A 50 -0.22 -15.58 -13.59
C SER A 50 1.04 -16.33 -14.02
N LEU A 51 2.17 -15.64 -14.16
CA LEU A 51 3.45 -16.25 -14.53
C LEU A 51 3.95 -17.19 -13.42
N VAL A 52 3.96 -16.74 -12.17
CA VAL A 52 4.40 -17.57 -11.03
C VAL A 52 3.53 -18.82 -10.93
N MET A 53 2.20 -18.68 -11.01
CA MET A 53 1.28 -19.82 -11.02
C MET A 53 1.60 -20.78 -12.18
N SER A 54 1.81 -20.28 -13.40
CA SER A 54 2.10 -21.12 -14.57
C SER A 54 3.40 -21.93 -14.46
N ILE A 55 4.42 -21.38 -13.79
CA ILE A 55 5.73 -22.01 -13.65
C ILE A 55 5.76 -22.96 -12.45
N THR A 56 5.17 -22.55 -11.34
CA THR A 56 5.35 -23.22 -10.04
C THR A 56 4.19 -24.14 -9.67
N GLY A 57 3.01 -23.94 -10.27
CA GLY A 57 1.77 -24.59 -9.83
C GLY A 57 1.42 -24.29 -8.37
N PHE A 58 1.99 -23.24 -7.78
CA PHE A 58 1.87 -22.95 -6.35
C PHE A 58 0.42 -22.65 -5.97
N ALA A 59 -0.20 -23.59 -5.25
CA ALA A 59 -1.62 -23.52 -4.92
C ALA A 59 -1.98 -22.39 -3.95
N GLY A 60 -1.02 -21.82 -3.22
CA GLY A 60 -1.24 -20.63 -2.39
C GLY A 60 -1.55 -19.37 -3.21
N MET A 61 -1.47 -19.43 -4.54
CA MET A 61 -1.92 -18.38 -5.46
C MET A 61 -3.23 -18.75 -6.18
N ASN A 62 -3.81 -19.93 -5.90
CA ASN A 62 -5.03 -20.44 -6.56
C ASN A 62 -6.33 -19.84 -6.00
N GLU A 63 -6.29 -18.95 -5.00
CA GLU A 63 -7.45 -18.08 -4.78
C GLU A 63 -7.62 -17.27 -6.06
N GLU A 64 -8.75 -17.51 -6.74
CA GLU A 64 -9.03 -17.01 -8.06
C GLU A 64 -8.55 -15.56 -8.20
N VAL A 65 -7.95 -15.26 -9.35
CA VAL A 65 -7.72 -13.88 -9.82
C VAL A 65 -9.03 -13.05 -9.75
N MET A 66 -10.18 -13.72 -9.61
CA MET A 66 -11.47 -13.15 -9.25
C MET A 66 -11.42 -12.41 -7.92
N SER A 67 -11.73 -11.13 -8.03
CA SER A 67 -12.02 -10.20 -6.95
C SER A 67 -12.42 -10.87 -5.63
N SER A 68 -11.54 -10.78 -4.64
CA SER A 68 -11.83 -11.10 -3.23
C SER A 68 -12.92 -10.20 -2.61
N LEU A 69 -13.65 -9.44 -3.42
CA LEU A 69 -14.78 -8.60 -3.08
C LEU A 69 -16.04 -9.33 -3.54
N SER A 70 -16.65 -10.10 -2.64
CA SER A 70 -17.98 -10.66 -2.88
C SER A 70 -19.02 -9.57 -2.61
N PHE A 71 -19.56 -8.98 -3.68
CA PHE A 71 -20.68 -8.07 -3.56
C PHE A 71 -21.93 -8.85 -3.15
N THR A 72 -22.81 -8.20 -2.37
CA THR A 72 -24.08 -8.81 -1.95
C THR A 72 -25.25 -8.10 -2.62
N ASP A 73 -26.45 -8.70 -2.58
CA ASP A 73 -27.67 -8.02 -3.05
C ASP A 73 -28.10 -6.87 -2.10
N ASP A 74 -27.49 -6.75 -0.93
CA ASP A 74 -27.80 -5.69 0.04
C ASP A 74 -26.97 -4.42 -0.22
N LEU A 75 -27.67 -3.37 -0.65
CA LEU A 75 -27.07 -2.07 -0.95
C LEU A 75 -26.34 -1.48 0.27
N VAL A 76 -26.88 -1.64 1.48
CA VAL A 76 -26.27 -1.08 2.69
C VAL A 76 -24.93 -1.74 2.98
N THR A 77 -24.87 -3.07 2.88
CA THR A 77 -23.63 -3.85 3.01
C THR A 77 -22.59 -3.42 1.99
N ASN A 78 -22.97 -3.25 0.72
CA ASN A 78 -22.03 -2.81 -0.33
C ASN A 78 -21.52 -1.37 -0.10
N ILE A 79 -22.36 -0.46 0.40
CA ILE A 79 -21.93 0.90 0.75
C ILE A 79 -20.92 0.86 1.90
N ILE A 80 -21.16 0.04 2.93
CA ILE A 80 -20.23 -0.12 4.06
C ILE A 80 -18.91 -0.71 3.56
N LEU A 81 -18.96 -1.73 2.71
CA LEU A 81 -17.79 -2.36 2.11
C LEU A 81 -16.98 -1.34 1.30
N PHE A 82 -17.64 -0.53 0.48
CA PHE A 82 -17.02 0.57 -0.27
C PHE A 82 -16.31 1.56 0.66
N LEU A 83 -17.01 2.10 1.66
CA LEU A 83 -16.44 3.08 2.59
C LEU A 83 -15.23 2.51 3.34
N TYR A 84 -15.28 1.23 3.70
CA TYR A 84 -14.17 0.57 4.35
C TYR A 84 -12.99 0.34 3.41
N MET A 85 -13.21 -0.30 2.25
CA MET A 85 -12.15 -0.72 1.34
C MET A 85 -11.50 0.46 0.60
N VAL A 86 -12.29 1.46 0.23
CA VAL A 86 -11.83 2.57 -0.62
C VAL A 86 -11.37 3.77 0.20
N VAL A 87 -11.93 3.97 1.41
CA VAL A 87 -11.66 5.18 2.21
C VAL A 87 -10.96 4.82 3.52
N LEU A 88 -11.63 4.12 4.42
CA LEU A 88 -11.15 3.96 5.80
C LEU A 88 -9.87 3.11 5.89
N GLY A 89 -9.82 1.99 5.18
CA GLY A 89 -8.65 1.10 5.10
C GLY A 89 -7.40 1.85 4.62
N PRO A 90 -7.41 2.43 3.41
CA PRO A 90 -6.29 3.20 2.88
C PRO A 90 -5.83 4.33 3.80
N VAL A 91 -6.74 5.07 4.42
CA VAL A 91 -6.39 6.13 5.39
C VAL A 91 -5.63 5.54 6.58
N LEU A 92 -6.16 4.50 7.21
CA LEU A 92 -5.55 3.90 8.39
C LEU A 92 -4.20 3.24 8.09
N GLU A 93 -4.12 2.55 6.96
CA GLU A 93 -2.92 1.85 6.53
C GLU A 93 -1.79 2.85 6.20
N GLU A 94 -2.09 3.94 5.50
CA GLU A 94 -1.07 4.96 5.21
C GLU A 94 -0.65 5.75 6.46
N LEU A 95 -1.56 5.98 7.40
CA LEU A 95 -1.18 6.53 8.71
C LEU A 95 -0.24 5.56 9.45
N MET A 96 -0.55 4.28 9.47
CA MET A 96 0.27 3.27 10.16
C MET A 96 1.65 3.10 9.50
N PHE A 97 1.69 2.93 8.18
CA PHE A 97 2.92 2.62 7.47
C PHE A 97 3.72 3.85 7.09
N ARG A 98 3.11 4.94 6.62
CA ARG A 98 3.86 6.14 6.20
C ARG A 98 4.12 7.09 7.36
N SER A 99 3.10 7.38 8.17
CA SER A 99 3.31 8.22 9.36
C SER A 99 4.02 7.48 10.49
N GLY A 100 3.95 6.14 10.52
CA GLY A 100 4.59 5.32 11.54
C GLY A 100 5.84 4.59 11.07
N VAL A 101 5.70 3.45 10.41
CA VAL A 101 6.82 2.53 10.11
C VAL A 101 7.93 3.19 9.27
N LEU A 102 7.57 3.80 8.14
CA LEU A 102 8.48 4.51 7.24
C LEU A 102 9.19 5.64 7.98
N ASN A 103 8.42 6.47 8.68
CA ASN A 103 8.93 7.53 9.53
C ASN A 103 9.96 7.01 10.51
N PHE A 104 9.64 5.91 11.20
CA PHE A 104 10.51 5.32 12.20
C PHE A 104 11.83 4.76 11.62
N LEU A 105 11.79 4.13 10.44
CA LEU A 105 12.96 3.45 9.85
C LEU A 105 13.82 4.36 8.99
N SER A 106 13.26 5.46 8.49
CA SER A 106 13.93 6.39 7.59
C SER A 106 15.13 7.18 8.15
N PRO A 107 15.31 7.41 9.47
CA PRO A 107 16.56 7.95 10.02
C PRO A 107 17.77 7.05 9.80
N VAL A 108 17.57 5.72 9.71
CA VAL A 108 18.66 4.78 9.45
C VAL A 108 19.13 4.93 8.00
N SER A 109 18.17 4.91 7.07
CA SER A 109 18.35 5.25 5.67
C SER A 109 16.98 5.43 5.04
N ARG A 110 16.82 6.44 4.18
CA ARG A 110 15.55 6.66 3.46
C ARG A 110 15.20 5.49 2.55
N ALA A 111 16.20 4.91 1.90
CA ALA A 111 16.03 3.74 1.04
C ALA A 111 15.64 2.50 1.86
N PHE A 112 16.31 2.26 3.00
CA PHE A 112 15.95 1.15 3.89
C PHE A 112 14.54 1.30 4.46
N GLY A 113 14.21 2.49 4.97
CA GLY A 113 12.87 2.77 5.49
C GLY A 113 11.78 2.60 4.45
N LEU A 114 12.03 3.06 3.21
CA LEU A 114 11.13 2.84 2.08
C LEU A 114 10.92 1.35 1.83
N PHE A 115 12.00 0.60 1.66
CA PHE A 115 11.94 -0.84 1.37
C PHE A 115 11.23 -1.60 2.49
N ALA A 116 11.69 -1.45 3.73
CA ALA A 116 11.18 -2.19 4.88
C ALA A 116 9.71 -1.85 5.19
N SER A 117 9.33 -0.57 5.13
CA SER A 117 7.92 -0.18 5.30
C SER A 117 7.03 -0.74 4.21
N SER A 118 7.51 -0.81 2.97
CA SER A 118 6.75 -1.38 1.85
C SER A 118 6.61 -2.88 1.97
N LEU A 119 7.67 -3.56 2.42
CA LEU A 119 7.65 -5.00 2.64
C LEU A 119 6.67 -5.38 3.74
N LEU A 120 6.72 -4.67 4.88
CA LEU A 120 5.76 -4.89 5.97
C LEU A 120 4.32 -4.56 5.57
N PHE A 121 4.13 -3.57 4.68
CA PHE A 121 2.81 -3.27 4.10
C PHE A 121 2.28 -4.45 3.28
N GLY A 122 3.08 -5.02 2.38
CA GLY A 122 2.70 -6.20 1.61
C GLY A 122 2.40 -7.42 2.52
N LEU A 123 3.30 -7.72 3.45
CA LEU A 123 3.16 -8.86 4.39
C LEU A 123 1.91 -8.78 5.28
N MET A 124 1.43 -7.58 5.60
CA MET A 124 0.23 -7.40 6.42
C MET A 124 -1.05 -8.01 5.81
N HIS A 125 -1.07 -8.20 4.48
CA HIS A 125 -2.23 -8.75 3.77
C HIS A 125 -2.37 -10.27 3.95
N MET A 126 -1.32 -10.95 4.44
CA MET A 126 -1.35 -12.39 4.76
C MET A 126 -1.83 -13.29 3.62
N ASN A 127 -1.67 -12.84 2.38
CA ASN A 127 -2.13 -13.51 1.18
C ASN A 127 -1.05 -13.35 0.11
N PHE A 128 -0.58 -14.47 -0.45
CA PHE A 128 0.50 -14.47 -1.45
C PHE A 128 0.17 -13.63 -2.69
N ASN A 129 -1.09 -13.62 -3.15
CA ASN A 129 -1.55 -12.80 -4.26
C ASN A 129 -1.40 -11.30 -3.95
N GLN A 130 -1.68 -10.90 -2.71
CA GLN A 130 -1.67 -9.50 -2.29
C GLN A 130 -0.30 -9.02 -1.80
N ILE A 131 0.59 -9.91 -1.35
CA ILE A 131 1.92 -9.52 -0.84
C ILE A 131 2.73 -8.81 -1.92
N PHE A 132 2.78 -9.35 -3.14
CA PHE A 132 3.55 -8.76 -4.24
C PHE A 132 2.99 -7.40 -4.67
N ASN A 133 1.66 -7.34 -4.85
CA ASN A 133 0.98 -6.09 -5.19
C ASN A 133 1.19 -5.04 -4.09
N GLY A 134 0.90 -5.40 -2.83
CA GLY A 134 1.04 -4.52 -1.67
C GLY A 134 2.48 -4.02 -1.49
N PHE A 135 3.49 -4.86 -1.73
CA PHE A 135 4.88 -4.43 -1.68
C PHE A 135 5.19 -3.36 -2.74
N LEU A 136 4.83 -3.61 -4.01
CA LEU A 136 5.10 -2.68 -5.11
C LEU A 136 4.31 -1.36 -4.98
N LEU A 137 3.03 -1.46 -4.59
CA LEU A 137 2.19 -0.33 -4.22
C LEU A 137 2.85 0.48 -3.09
N GLY A 138 3.30 -0.22 -2.04
CA GLY A 138 3.99 0.35 -0.90
C GLY A 138 5.24 1.15 -1.28
N LEU A 139 6.01 0.70 -2.26
CA LEU A 139 7.19 1.42 -2.74
C LEU A 139 6.81 2.76 -3.37
N ILE A 140 5.72 2.83 -4.14
CA ILE A 140 5.28 4.09 -4.76
C ILE A 140 4.70 5.02 -3.70
N LEU A 141 3.85 4.50 -2.81
CA LEU A 141 3.23 5.26 -1.72
C LEU A 141 4.27 5.82 -0.74
N GLY A 142 5.27 5.01 -0.37
CA GLY A 142 6.40 5.44 0.43
C GLY A 142 7.27 6.47 -0.27
N TYR A 143 7.54 6.28 -1.57
CA TYR A 143 8.27 7.25 -2.39
C TYR A 143 7.58 8.62 -2.39
N ILE A 144 6.26 8.68 -2.62
CA ILE A 144 5.55 9.97 -2.63
C ILE A 144 5.43 10.57 -1.24
N ALA A 145 5.31 9.77 -0.18
CA ALA A 145 5.32 10.28 1.19
C ALA A 145 6.66 10.97 1.51
N LEU A 146 7.78 10.36 1.11
CA LEU A 146 9.13 10.93 1.22
C LEU A 146 9.30 12.20 0.38
N LYS A 147 8.92 12.17 -0.89
CA LYS A 147 9.09 13.31 -1.81
C LYS A 147 8.19 14.50 -1.47
N SER A 148 7.00 14.24 -0.97
CA SER A 148 6.05 15.29 -0.60
C SER A 148 6.26 15.83 0.81
N GLY A 149 6.91 15.07 1.69
CA GLY A 149 6.94 15.34 3.13
C GLY A 149 5.56 15.33 3.79
N SER A 150 4.58 14.68 3.16
CA SER A 150 3.19 14.60 3.61
C SER A 150 2.62 13.22 3.30
N VAL A 151 1.75 12.72 4.17
CA VAL A 151 1.06 11.44 3.93
C VAL A 151 -0.20 11.62 3.09
N ARG A 152 -0.67 12.86 2.89
CA ARG A 152 -1.90 13.14 2.10
C ARG A 152 -1.83 12.61 0.66
N PRO A 153 -0.74 12.82 -0.12
CA PRO A 153 -0.68 12.29 -1.48
C PRO A 153 -0.73 10.76 -1.50
N ALA A 154 -0.11 10.10 -0.51
CA ALA A 154 -0.14 8.65 -0.38
C ALA A 154 -1.54 8.13 -0.08
N ILE A 155 -2.25 8.74 0.88
CA ILE A 155 -3.66 8.43 1.15
C ILE A 155 -4.50 8.57 -0.12
N ILE A 156 -4.41 9.70 -0.82
CA ILE A 156 -5.21 9.95 -2.03
C ILE A 156 -4.90 8.93 -3.12
N CYS A 157 -3.62 8.62 -3.36
CA CYS A 157 -3.22 7.63 -4.35
C CYS A 157 -3.70 6.22 -3.99
N HIS A 158 -3.63 5.85 -2.71
CA HIS A 158 -4.07 4.55 -2.24
C HIS A 158 -5.61 4.40 -2.33
N MET A 159 -6.36 5.44 -1.94
CA MET A 159 -7.82 5.48 -2.16
C MET A 159 -8.17 5.36 -3.65
N ALA A 160 -7.43 6.03 -4.53
CA ALA A 160 -7.64 5.93 -5.97
C ALA A 160 -7.34 4.52 -6.51
N ALA A 161 -6.29 3.86 -6.00
CA ALA A 161 -5.96 2.49 -6.35
C ALA A 161 -7.08 1.52 -5.96
N ASN A 162 -7.56 1.62 -4.71
CA ASN A 162 -8.64 0.77 -4.22
C ASN A 162 -9.97 1.08 -4.90
N LEU A 163 -10.24 2.34 -5.27
CA LEU A 163 -11.39 2.69 -6.09
C LEU A 163 -11.30 2.05 -7.48
N ASN A 164 -10.13 2.07 -8.12
CA ASN A 164 -9.93 1.41 -9.42
C ASN A 164 -10.21 -0.09 -9.32
N ALA A 165 -9.62 -0.76 -8.32
CA ALA A 165 -9.84 -2.18 -8.06
C ALA A 165 -11.32 -2.49 -7.77
N PHE A 166 -11.99 -1.68 -6.94
CA PHE A 166 -13.41 -1.85 -6.62
C PHE A 166 -14.30 -1.72 -7.88
N ILE A 167 -14.05 -0.72 -8.73
CA ILE A 167 -14.78 -0.52 -9.97
C ILE A 167 -14.51 -1.66 -10.96
N ALA A 168 -13.25 -2.09 -11.11
CA ALA A 168 -12.87 -3.19 -11.98
C ALA A 168 -13.62 -4.47 -11.59
N SER A 169 -13.60 -4.83 -10.30
CA SER A 169 -14.34 -5.98 -9.76
C SER A 169 -15.84 -5.87 -10.02
N PHE A 170 -16.45 -4.71 -9.73
CA PHE A 170 -17.88 -4.51 -9.93
C PHE A 170 -18.28 -4.62 -11.42
N VAL A 171 -17.50 -4.04 -12.32
CA VAL A 171 -17.76 -4.09 -13.76
C VAL A 171 -17.56 -5.51 -14.31
N PHE A 172 -16.54 -6.22 -13.81
CA PHE A 172 -16.28 -7.59 -14.20
C PHE A 172 -17.43 -8.52 -13.79
N GLU A 173 -17.80 -8.51 -12.51
CA GLU A 173 -18.82 -9.39 -11.93
C GLU A 173 -20.22 -9.12 -12.50
N TYR A 174 -20.67 -7.87 -12.54
CA TYR A 174 -22.07 -7.54 -12.87
C TYR A 174 -22.35 -7.16 -14.32
N LYS A 175 -21.32 -6.98 -15.17
CA LYS A 175 -21.53 -6.56 -16.57
C LYS A 175 -20.83 -7.43 -17.58
N LEU A 176 -19.54 -7.70 -17.40
CA LEU A 176 -18.76 -8.35 -18.46
C LEU A 176 -19.12 -9.83 -18.60
N ILE A 177 -19.25 -10.55 -17.48
CA ILE A 177 -19.60 -11.97 -17.49
C ILE A 177 -20.99 -12.19 -18.12
N ASP A 178 -21.99 -11.44 -17.66
CA ASP A 178 -23.37 -11.59 -18.12
C ASP A 178 -23.56 -11.26 -19.61
N VAL A 179 -22.82 -10.28 -20.13
CA VAL A 179 -22.97 -9.79 -21.50
C VAL A 179 -22.10 -10.56 -22.50
N LEU A 180 -20.87 -10.89 -22.12
CA LEU A 180 -19.86 -11.42 -23.05
C LEU A 180 -19.60 -12.92 -22.85
N GLY A 181 -20.02 -13.49 -21.73
CA GLY A 181 -19.62 -14.80 -21.26
C GLY A 181 -18.22 -14.78 -20.60
N GLN A 182 -18.00 -15.76 -19.72
CA GLN A 182 -16.80 -15.87 -18.87
C GLN A 182 -15.48 -15.73 -19.64
N GLU A 183 -15.28 -16.51 -20.71
CA GLU A 183 -14.00 -16.50 -21.46
C GLU A 183 -13.64 -15.11 -22.02
N LYS A 184 -14.62 -14.40 -22.60
CA LYS A 184 -14.40 -13.07 -23.18
C LYS A 184 -14.27 -12.00 -22.12
N ALA A 185 -14.98 -12.13 -21.00
CA ALA A 185 -14.85 -11.22 -19.86
C ALA A 185 -13.43 -11.27 -19.31
N VAL A 186 -12.91 -12.46 -19.03
CA VAL A 186 -11.52 -12.69 -18.56
C VAL A 186 -10.50 -12.12 -19.54
N MET A 187 -10.69 -12.37 -20.85
CA MET A 187 -9.78 -11.80 -21.87
C MET A 187 -9.82 -10.27 -21.89
N GLY A 188 -11.01 -9.67 -21.76
CA GLY A 188 -11.17 -8.22 -21.70
C GLY A 188 -10.50 -7.59 -20.48
N GLU A 189 -10.61 -8.24 -19.31
CA GLU A 189 -9.96 -7.83 -18.08
C GLU A 189 -8.42 -7.89 -18.20
N MET A 190 -7.88 -8.97 -18.77
CA MET A 190 -6.44 -9.09 -19.01
C MET A 190 -5.92 -8.01 -19.98
N ILE A 191 -6.70 -7.63 -21.00
CA ILE A 191 -6.35 -6.52 -21.90
C ILE A 191 -6.33 -5.20 -21.13
N MET A 192 -7.34 -4.94 -20.29
CA MET A 192 -7.40 -3.73 -19.46
C MET A 192 -6.17 -3.62 -18.53
N PHE A 193 -5.83 -4.68 -17.80
CA PHE A 193 -4.62 -4.70 -16.97
C PHE A 193 -3.34 -4.53 -17.77
N GLY A 194 -3.28 -5.05 -19.00
CA GLY A 194 -2.17 -4.82 -19.92
C GLY A 194 -2.01 -3.34 -20.31
N VAL A 195 -3.11 -2.66 -20.60
CA VAL A 195 -3.11 -1.22 -20.91
C VAL A 195 -2.70 -0.40 -19.69
N GLU A 196 -3.25 -0.71 -18.51
CA GLU A 196 -2.89 -0.08 -17.24
C GLU A 196 -1.39 -0.22 -16.97
N MET A 197 -0.83 -1.42 -17.15
CA MET A 197 0.61 -1.68 -16.99
C MET A 197 1.47 -0.77 -17.85
N VAL A 198 1.15 -0.62 -19.14
CA VAL A 198 1.90 0.24 -20.06
C VAL A 198 1.82 1.71 -19.63
N ILE A 199 0.62 2.18 -19.28
CA ILE A 199 0.40 3.56 -18.82
C ILE A 199 1.18 3.81 -17.52
N GLY A 200 1.12 2.89 -16.56
CA GLY A 200 1.80 3.07 -15.27
C GLY A 200 3.32 3.00 -15.40
N ILE A 201 3.88 2.13 -16.25
CA ILE A 201 5.32 2.13 -16.52
C ILE A 201 5.76 3.49 -17.08
N ALA A 202 5.03 4.02 -18.08
CA ALA A 202 5.32 5.33 -18.63
C ALA A 202 5.22 6.44 -17.54
N ALA A 203 4.18 6.41 -16.71
CA ALA A 203 3.98 7.36 -15.64
C ALA A 203 5.10 7.30 -14.58
N LEU A 204 5.55 6.11 -14.18
CA LEU A 204 6.65 5.91 -13.24
C LEU A 204 7.98 6.41 -13.81
N VAL A 205 8.25 6.13 -15.09
CA VAL A 205 9.45 6.64 -15.77
C VAL A 205 9.45 8.18 -15.78
N ILE A 206 8.32 8.80 -16.12
CA ILE A 206 8.18 10.26 -16.11
C ILE A 206 8.32 10.81 -14.69
N LEU A 207 7.70 10.17 -13.70
CA LEU A 207 7.77 10.55 -12.29
C LEU A 207 9.22 10.56 -11.80
N LEU A 208 9.96 9.47 -12.03
CA LEU A 208 11.34 9.33 -11.58
C LEU A 208 12.31 10.24 -12.34
N ARG A 209 12.07 10.49 -13.64
CA ARG A 209 12.88 11.45 -14.41
C ARG A 209 12.65 12.89 -13.94
N LYS A 210 11.42 13.24 -13.57
CA LYS A 210 11.05 14.61 -13.18
C LYS A 210 11.39 14.94 -11.72
N TYR A 211 11.22 13.99 -10.81
CA TYR A 211 11.36 14.23 -9.37
C TYR A 211 12.53 13.48 -8.71
N GLY A 212 13.27 12.69 -9.49
CA GLY A 212 14.46 11.97 -9.06
C GLY A 212 14.16 10.79 -8.13
N LYS A 213 15.19 9.98 -7.84
CA LYS A 213 15.09 8.91 -6.84
C LYS A 213 15.04 9.49 -5.42
N VAL A 214 14.64 8.66 -4.45
CA VAL A 214 14.75 9.01 -3.02
C VAL A 214 16.19 9.35 -2.67
N ASN A 215 16.40 10.42 -1.92
CA ASN A 215 17.68 10.86 -1.40
C ASN A 215 17.56 11.31 0.06
N ASP A 216 18.68 11.60 0.71
CA ASP A 216 18.72 11.90 2.16
C ASP A 216 18.03 13.22 2.54
N ASN A 217 17.91 14.15 1.58
CA ASN A 217 17.21 15.42 1.77
C ASN A 217 15.68 15.28 1.68
N ASP A 218 15.17 14.14 1.19
CA ASP A 218 13.75 13.85 1.21
C ASP A 218 13.31 13.64 2.66
N ALA A 219 12.36 14.46 3.10
CA ALA A 219 11.89 14.47 4.46
C ALA A 219 10.63 13.61 4.59
N ILE A 220 10.52 12.80 5.63
CA ILE A 220 9.20 12.38 6.11
C ILE A 220 8.90 13.22 7.32
N THR A 221 8.08 14.25 7.12
CA THR A 221 7.32 14.95 8.17
C THR A 221 8.16 15.60 9.29
N GLY A 222 7.60 16.56 10.02
CA GLY A 222 8.37 17.37 10.99
C GLY A 222 8.97 16.61 12.18
N PHE A 223 8.72 15.30 12.32
CA PHE A 223 9.10 14.52 13.50
C PHE A 223 10.62 14.41 13.70
N ILE A 224 11.37 13.91 12.73
CA ILE A 224 12.82 13.67 12.92
C ILE A 224 13.62 14.98 12.82
N TYR A 225 13.08 15.97 12.11
CA TYR A 225 13.77 17.24 11.89
C TYR A 225 13.57 18.22 13.06
N ASN A 226 12.39 18.21 13.70
CA ASN A 226 12.08 19.10 14.82
C ASN A 226 12.13 18.42 16.20
N ALA A 227 12.44 17.12 16.28
CA ALA A 227 12.74 16.48 17.54
C ALA A 227 14.02 17.08 18.12
N GLU A 228 13.97 17.56 19.35
CA GLU A 228 15.15 18.12 20.00
C GLU A 228 16.26 17.04 20.11
N PRO A 229 17.55 17.42 20.12
CA PRO A 229 18.65 16.48 20.34
C PRO A 229 18.49 15.59 21.60
N SER A 230 17.76 16.07 22.61
CA SER A 230 17.35 15.33 23.80
C SER A 230 16.35 14.21 23.49
N GLU A 231 15.31 14.49 22.68
CA GLU A 231 14.31 13.51 22.24
C GLU A 231 14.90 12.45 21.28
N ARG A 232 15.88 12.84 20.45
CA ARG A 232 16.63 11.89 19.60
C ARG A 232 17.49 10.92 20.40
N LYS A 233 18.03 11.33 21.56
CA LYS A 233 18.76 10.44 22.48
C LYS A 233 17.84 9.43 23.18
N GLU A 234 16.55 9.73 23.30
CA GLU A 234 15.56 8.80 23.84
C GLU A 234 15.04 7.79 22.81
N LEU A 235 15.13 8.07 21.51
CA LEU A 235 14.80 7.12 20.43
C LEU A 235 15.93 6.12 20.16
N THR A 236 16.23 5.28 21.16
CA THR A 236 17.13 4.14 21.00
C THR A 236 16.36 2.86 20.71
N VAL A 237 17.02 1.85 20.13
CA VAL A 237 16.46 0.49 19.96
C VAL A 237 15.86 -0.02 21.28
N ASN A 238 16.52 0.26 22.41
CA ASN A 238 16.05 -0.11 23.75
C ASN A 238 14.73 0.56 24.17
N THR A 239 14.52 1.81 23.78
CA THR A 239 13.27 2.51 24.08
C THR A 239 12.14 1.98 23.21
N LEU A 240 12.45 1.61 21.96
CA LEU A 240 11.48 1.03 21.03
C LEU A 240 11.04 -0.37 21.39
N ILE A 241 11.96 -1.25 21.79
CA ILE A 241 11.61 -2.59 22.25
C ILE A 241 10.71 -2.51 23.50
N LYS A 242 10.70 -1.39 24.24
CA LYS A 242 9.77 -1.21 25.36
C LYS A 242 8.38 -0.70 24.95
N THR A 243 8.18 -0.36 23.67
CA THR A 243 6.87 0.11 23.19
C THR A 243 5.97 -1.06 22.80
N PRO A 244 4.66 -1.00 23.11
CA PRO A 244 3.69 -2.01 22.65
C PRO A 244 3.68 -2.16 21.13
N THR A 245 3.89 -1.06 20.40
CA THR A 245 3.98 -1.01 18.94
C THR A 245 5.09 -1.87 18.35
N PHE A 246 6.27 -1.91 18.98
CA PHE A 246 7.37 -2.76 18.53
C PHE A 246 7.00 -4.24 18.66
N TRP A 247 6.52 -4.66 19.84
CA TRP A 247 6.18 -6.06 20.07
C TRP A 247 4.96 -6.51 19.27
N VAL A 248 3.96 -5.65 19.08
CA VAL A 248 2.84 -5.94 18.19
C VAL A 248 3.32 -6.14 16.76
N SER A 249 4.20 -5.27 16.25
CA SER A 249 4.77 -5.39 14.90
C SER A 249 5.66 -6.63 14.75
N ALA A 250 6.46 -6.96 15.77
CA ALA A 250 7.33 -8.13 15.80
C ALA A 250 6.53 -9.43 15.87
N VAL A 251 5.53 -9.51 16.76
CA VAL A 251 4.62 -10.67 16.89
C VAL A 251 3.81 -10.86 15.62
N LEU A 252 3.33 -9.79 14.98
CA LEU A 252 2.67 -9.87 13.68
C LEU A 252 3.64 -10.39 12.60
N SER A 253 4.85 -9.85 12.52
CA SER A 253 5.84 -10.32 11.53
C SER A 253 6.19 -11.80 11.71
N ILE A 254 6.28 -12.26 12.96
CA ILE A 254 6.53 -13.66 13.32
C ILE A 254 5.30 -14.54 13.04
N TYR A 255 4.10 -14.09 13.40
CA TYR A 255 2.86 -14.81 13.14
C TYR A 255 2.60 -14.95 11.63
N VAL A 256 2.86 -13.91 10.84
CA VAL A 256 2.75 -13.93 9.39
C VAL A 256 3.79 -14.88 8.79
N ALA A 257 5.05 -14.78 9.20
CA ALA A 257 6.09 -15.70 8.76
C ALA A 257 5.73 -17.16 9.09
N PHE A 258 5.17 -17.41 10.27
CA PHE A 258 4.74 -18.74 10.71
C PHE A 258 3.52 -19.24 9.92
N SER A 259 2.50 -18.39 9.73
CA SER A 259 1.27 -18.75 9.00
C SER A 259 1.54 -19.05 7.53
N LEU A 260 2.44 -18.30 6.89
CA LEU A 260 2.89 -18.54 5.51
C LEU A 260 3.66 -19.86 5.38
N VAL A 261 4.46 -20.23 6.38
CA VAL A 261 5.19 -21.51 6.40
C VAL A 261 4.26 -22.70 6.61
N THR A 262 3.18 -22.53 7.37
CA THR A 262 2.20 -23.59 7.62
C THR A 262 1.18 -23.81 6.49
N GLN A 263 1.15 -22.92 5.49
CA GLN A 263 0.32 -23.04 4.28
C GLN A 263 1.10 -23.62 3.08
N LEU A 264 2.40 -23.90 3.23
CA LEU A 264 3.25 -24.65 2.31
C LEU A 264 3.14 -26.16 2.56
#